data_AF-A0AAV8Z163-F1
#
_entry.id   AF-A0AAV8Z163-F1
#
_cell.length_a   1.000
_cell.length_b   1.000
_cell.length_c   1.000
_cell.angle_alpha   90.00
_cell.angle_beta   90.00
_cell.angle_gamma   90.00
#
_symmetry.space_group_name_H-M   'P 1'
#
loop_
_entity.id
_entity.type
_entity.pdbx_description
1 polymer ?
#
loop_
_entity_poly.entity_id
_entity_poly.type
_entity_poly.pdbx_seq_one_letter_code
_entity_poly.pdbx_strand_id
1 'polypeptide(L)'
;MTLDHYPCRPNWNDIGNEELKKSLTDLEISLANRLTIVEVPGKSRKNFKVSILLTPNMKQAIDKLIETRHLVDIDINNPFVFARGHKSLGYLHGYDCLRKCCSELDLKEPRLIITSTKLRKYIATVVQVFDLKETEID
;
A
#
# COMPACT_ATOMS: atom_id res chain seq x y z
N MET A 1 -7.83 2.52 4.52
CA MET A 1 -6.84 3.18 5.40
C MET A 1 -7.41 4.51 5.84
N THR A 2 -7.57 4.71 7.15
CA THR A 2 -8.06 5.98 7.72
C THR A 2 -6.91 6.79 8.33
N LEU A 3 -7.17 8.05 8.60
CA LEU A 3 -6.24 8.98 9.23
C LEU A 3 -5.83 8.54 10.64
N ASP A 4 -6.62 7.71 11.32
CA ASP A 4 -6.24 7.19 12.64
C ASP A 4 -5.24 6.03 12.55
N HIS A 5 -5.36 5.22 11.49
CA HIS A 5 -4.50 4.04 11.31
C HIS A 5 -3.13 4.42 10.73
N TYR A 6 -3.08 5.42 9.86
CA TYR A 6 -1.84 5.78 9.15
C TYR A 6 -0.70 6.32 10.04
N PRO A 7 -0.96 7.09 11.12
CA PRO A 7 0.05 7.53 12.08
C PRO A 7 0.51 6.43 13.03
N CYS A 8 -0.31 5.40 13.26
CA CYS A 8 -0.01 4.26 14.13
C CYS A 8 1.01 3.31 13.47
N ARG A 9 2.21 3.80 13.20
CA ARG A 9 3.28 3.05 12.53
C ARG A 9 4.18 2.42 13.59
N PRO A 10 4.27 1.09 13.68
CA PRO A 10 5.22 0.46 14.58
C PRO A 10 6.64 0.83 14.12
N ASN A 11 7.43 1.44 15.00
CA ASN A 11 8.85 1.64 14.73
C ASN A 11 9.58 0.30 14.96
N TRP A 12 10.06 -0.31 13.87
CA TRP A 12 10.72 -1.61 13.94
C TRP A 12 11.99 -1.58 14.80
N ASN A 13 12.65 -0.42 14.87
CA ASN A 13 13.82 -0.24 15.73
C ASN A 13 13.47 -0.38 17.22
N ASP A 14 12.26 0.02 17.60
CA ASP A 14 11.80 0.05 19.00
C ASP A 14 11.11 -1.26 19.42
N ILE A 15 10.64 -2.07 18.46
CA ILE A 15 9.82 -3.27 18.70
C ILE A 15 10.63 -4.57 18.51
N GLY A 16 11.72 -4.55 17.75
CA GLY A 16 12.49 -5.76 17.42
C GLY A 16 13.35 -6.26 18.58
N ASN A 17 13.16 -7.53 18.97
CA ASN A 17 14.03 -8.28 19.88
C ASN A 17 15.47 -8.34 19.30
N GLU A 18 16.50 -8.14 20.12
CA GLU A 18 17.90 -8.12 19.64
C GLU A 18 18.31 -9.43 18.96
N GLU A 19 17.79 -10.56 19.42
CA GLU A 19 18.05 -11.87 18.81
C GLU A 19 17.47 -11.96 17.40
N LEU A 20 16.26 -11.40 17.18
CA LEU A 20 15.65 -11.36 15.84
C LEU A 20 16.47 -10.49 14.91
N LYS A 21 16.95 -9.33 15.37
CA LYS A 21 17.82 -8.45 14.56
C LYS A 21 19.12 -9.15 14.16
N LYS A 22 19.67 -10.02 15.00
CA LYS A 22 20.87 -10.81 14.72
C LYS A 22 20.64 -11.96 13.72
N SER A 23 19.40 -12.43 13.56
CA SER A 23 19.05 -13.50 12.61
C SER A 23 18.76 -13.01 11.19
N LEU A 24 18.62 -11.69 10.98
CA LEU A 24 18.34 -11.11 9.67
C LEU A 24 19.61 -10.99 8.83
N THR A 25 19.45 -11.15 7.52
CA THR A 25 20.49 -10.85 6.52
C THR A 25 20.70 -9.34 6.39
N ASP A 26 21.86 -8.93 5.87
CA ASP A 26 22.17 -7.51 5.63
C ASP A 26 21.14 -6.83 4.73
N LEU A 27 20.60 -7.57 3.75
CA LEU A 27 19.54 -7.09 2.88
C LEU A 27 18.24 -6.84 3.66
N GLU A 28 17.81 -7.79 4.49
CA GLU A 28 16.59 -7.66 5.30
C GLU A 28 16.70 -6.51 6.30
N ILE A 29 17.87 -6.31 6.91
CA ILE A 29 18.14 -5.16 7.79
C ILE A 29 18.02 -3.86 7.00
N SER A 30 18.62 -3.78 5.82
CA SER A 30 18.53 -2.60 4.95
C SER A 30 17.09 -2.30 4.53
N LEU A 31 16.32 -3.33 4.18
CA LEU A 31 14.91 -3.20 3.82
C LEU A 31 14.04 -2.80 5.01
N ALA A 32 14.27 -3.38 6.19
CA ALA A 32 13.55 -3.05 7.41
C ALA A 32 13.76 -1.58 7.83
N ASN A 33 14.97 -1.05 7.63
CA ASN A 33 15.27 0.36 7.90
C ASN A 33 14.66 1.32 6.86
N ARG A 34 14.54 0.88 5.61
CA ARG A 34 14.06 1.71 4.49
C ARG A 34 12.54 1.72 4.36
N LEU A 35 11.87 0.60 4.63
CA LEU A 35 10.44 0.43 4.42
C LEU A 35 9.66 0.78 5.68
N THR A 36 8.57 1.53 5.51
CA THR A 36 7.67 1.87 6.61
C THR A 36 6.48 0.90 6.63
N ILE A 37 6.17 0.35 7.79
CA ILE A 37 5.01 -0.52 7.98
C ILE A 37 3.78 0.30 8.39
N VAL A 38 2.65 0.02 7.77
CA VAL A 38 1.34 0.55 8.16
C VAL A 38 0.37 -0.60 8.36
N GLU A 39 -0.29 -0.65 9.52
CA GLU A 39 -1.29 -1.66 9.82
C GLU A 39 -2.69 -1.18 9.43
N VAL A 40 -3.43 -1.98 8.65
CA VAL A 40 -4.82 -1.69 8.28
C VAL A 40 -5.78 -2.81 8.71
N PRO A 41 -7.04 -2.51 9.04
CA PRO A 41 -8.01 -3.54 9.41
C PRO A 41 -8.34 -4.45 8.21
N GLY A 42 -8.31 -5.76 8.44
CA GLY A 42 -8.70 -6.78 7.47
C GLY A 42 -10.21 -7.02 7.37
N LYS A 43 -10.62 -7.92 6.46
CA LYS A 43 -12.03 -8.20 6.12
C LYS A 43 -12.81 -9.00 7.20
N SER A 44 -12.14 -9.83 8.00
CA SER A 44 -12.82 -10.72 8.95
C SER A 44 -12.91 -10.14 10.36
N ARG A 45 -14.00 -10.47 11.06
CA ARG A 45 -14.39 -9.90 12.36
C ARG A 45 -13.41 -10.33 13.48
N LYS A 46 -12.90 -9.33 14.21
CA LYS A 46 -11.95 -9.36 15.34
C LYS A 46 -10.47 -9.53 14.97
N ASN A 47 -9.75 -8.41 15.05
CA ASN A 47 -8.30 -8.29 15.27
C ASN A 47 -7.33 -8.70 14.16
N PHE A 48 -7.77 -9.05 12.95
CA PHE A 48 -6.81 -9.28 11.87
C PHE A 48 -6.36 -7.94 11.25
N LYS A 49 -5.12 -7.55 11.53
CA LYS A 49 -4.47 -6.41 10.88
C LYS A 49 -3.63 -6.91 9.72
N VAL A 50 -3.68 -6.19 8.61
CA VAL A 50 -2.83 -6.42 7.44
C VAL A 50 -1.74 -5.37 7.44
N SER A 51 -0.49 -5.80 7.45
CA SER A 51 0.68 -4.92 7.34
C SER A 51 0.97 -4.59 5.89
N ILE A 52 1.07 -3.30 5.58
CA ILE A 52 1.44 -2.78 4.27
C ILE A 52 2.84 -2.17 4.38
N LEU A 53 3.75 -2.59 3.49
CA LEU A 53 5.08 -2.00 3.36
C LEU A 53 5.02 -0.82 2.39
N LEU A 54 5.49 0.34 2.84
CA LEU A 54 5.54 1.57 2.06
C LEU A 54 7.00 1.97 1.82
N THR A 55 7.30 2.33 0.58
CA THR A 55 8.59 2.94 0.24
C THR A 55 8.64 4.39 0.76
N PRO A 56 9.85 4.98 0.91
CA PRO A 56 9.99 6.37 1.34
C PRO A 56 9.22 7.35 0.46
N ASN A 57 9.22 7.14 -0.86
CA ASN A 57 8.49 8.00 -1.80
C ASN A 57 6.97 7.90 -1.60
N MET A 58 6.45 6.69 -1.39
CA MET A 58 5.02 6.50 -1.10
C MET A 58 4.61 7.14 0.22
N LYS A 59 5.46 7.02 1.25
CA LYS A 59 5.26 7.71 2.53
C LYS A 59 5.17 9.22 2.33
N GLN A 60 6.15 9.82 1.66
CA GLN A 60 6.17 11.27 1.41
C GLN A 60 4.95 11.73 0.63
N ALA A 61 4.52 10.97 -0.39
CA ALA A 61 3.33 11.29 -1.16
C ALA A 61 2.05 11.26 -0.31
N ILE A 62 1.89 10.27 0.57
CA ILE A 62 0.74 10.19 1.46
C ILE A 62 0.79 11.29 2.53
N ASP A 63 1.95 11.54 3.14
CA ASP A 63 2.14 12.62 4.10
C ASP A 63 1.75 13.97 3.46
N LYS A 64 2.15 14.21 2.20
CA LYS A 64 1.77 15.42 1.45
C LYS A 64 0.27 15.48 1.13
N LEU A 65 -0.35 14.35 0.81
CA LEU A 65 -1.79 14.25 0.58
C LEU A 65 -2.58 14.65 1.83
N ILE A 66 -2.13 14.22 3.01
CA ILE A 66 -2.77 14.56 4.28
C ILE A 66 -2.57 16.04 4.62
N GLU A 67 -1.37 16.57 4.43
CA GLU A 67 -1.06 17.99 4.66
C GLU A 67 -1.92 18.90 3.78
N THR A 68 -2.05 18.58 2.49
CA THR A 68 -2.74 19.43 1.51
C THR A 68 -4.26 19.28 1.50
N ARG A 69 -4.83 18.38 2.32
CA ARG A 69 -6.26 18.06 2.31
C ARG A 69 -7.18 19.27 2.55
N HIS A 70 -6.72 20.26 3.32
CA HIS A 70 -7.46 21.48 3.65
C HIS A 70 -7.48 22.51 2.51
N LEU A 71 -6.57 22.38 1.54
CA LEU A 71 -6.48 23.28 0.38
C LEU A 71 -7.45 22.87 -0.75
N VAL A 72 -8.07 21.70 -0.63
CA VAL A 72 -8.98 21.11 -1.61
C VAL A 72 -10.33 20.86 -0.97
N ASP A 73 -11.36 20.62 -1.78
CA ASP A 73 -12.76 20.47 -1.35
C ASP A 73 -13.06 19.10 -0.69
N ILE A 74 -12.22 18.68 0.27
CA ILE A 74 -12.38 17.48 1.09
C ILE A 74 -13.05 17.88 2.40
N ASP A 75 -14.07 17.14 2.82
CA ASP A 75 -14.73 17.38 4.10
C ASP A 75 -13.75 17.14 5.27
N ILE A 76 -13.73 18.07 6.23
CA ILE A 76 -12.85 17.96 7.42
C ILE A 76 -13.12 16.69 8.22
N ASN A 77 -14.35 16.20 8.22
CA ASN A 77 -14.80 15.01 8.93
C ASN A 77 -14.56 13.72 8.14
N ASN A 78 -14.04 13.79 6.91
CA ASN A 78 -13.72 12.59 6.15
C ASN A 78 -12.53 11.85 6.79
N PRO A 79 -12.70 10.58 7.22
CA PRO A 79 -11.67 9.85 7.94
C PRO A 79 -10.66 9.17 7.01
N PHE A 80 -10.89 9.14 5.70
CA PHE A 80 -10.08 8.35 4.78
C PHE A 80 -8.84 9.11 4.31
N VAL A 81 -7.70 8.40 4.21
CA VAL A 81 -6.47 8.97 3.61
C VAL A 81 -6.71 9.32 2.14
N PHE A 82 -7.37 8.44 1.41
CA PHE A 82 -7.76 8.64 0.00
C PHE A 82 -9.22 9.12 -0.05
N ALA A 83 -9.47 10.30 0.51
CA ALA A 83 -10.79 10.91 0.56
C ALA A 83 -11.29 11.34 -0.84
N ARG A 84 -12.60 11.26 -1.05
CA ARG A 84 -13.26 11.83 -2.24
C ARG A 84 -13.53 13.31 -1.99
N GLY A 85 -13.29 14.16 -2.99
CA GLY A 85 -13.64 15.58 -2.95
C GLY A 85 -15.16 15.83 -2.99
N HIS A 86 -15.55 17.10 -3.08
CA HIS A 86 -16.95 17.56 -3.10
C HIS A 86 -17.70 17.32 -1.80
N LYS A 87 -17.06 17.60 -0.65
CA LYS A 87 -17.62 17.41 0.70
C LYS A 87 -18.22 16.02 0.94
N SER A 88 -17.64 15.00 0.31
CA SER A 88 -18.03 13.62 0.53
C SER A 88 -17.34 13.06 1.77
N LEU A 89 -18.03 12.21 2.53
CA LEU A 89 -17.45 11.39 3.61
C LEU A 89 -16.93 10.03 3.09
N GLY A 90 -16.95 9.82 1.78
CA GLY A 90 -16.50 8.60 1.13
C GLY A 90 -15.02 8.59 0.77
N TYR A 91 -14.57 7.45 0.25
CA TYR A 91 -13.22 7.26 -0.26
C TYR A 91 -13.20 7.11 -1.79
N LEU A 92 -12.02 7.29 -2.37
CA LEU A 92 -11.75 6.98 -3.76
C LEU A 92 -11.65 5.46 -3.95
N HIS A 93 -12.49 4.89 -4.82
CA HIS A 93 -12.39 3.48 -5.14
C HIS A 93 -11.16 3.26 -6.02
N GLY A 94 -10.26 2.38 -5.57
CA GLY A 94 -9.04 2.06 -6.32
C GLY A 94 -9.33 1.51 -7.72
N TYR A 95 -10.48 0.86 -7.91
CA TYR A 95 -10.96 0.42 -9.21
C TYR A 95 -11.23 1.58 -10.18
N ASP A 96 -11.91 2.62 -9.72
CA ASP A 96 -12.22 3.80 -10.55
C ASP A 96 -10.94 4.57 -10.90
N CYS A 97 -10.03 4.68 -9.93
CA CYS A 97 -8.71 5.28 -10.15
C CYS A 97 -7.93 4.51 -11.22
N LEU A 98 -7.88 3.18 -11.11
CA LEU A 98 -7.21 2.31 -12.07
C LEU A 98 -7.84 2.43 -13.46
N ARG A 99 -9.18 2.43 -13.55
CA ARG A 99 -9.90 2.61 -14.81
C ARG A 99 -9.56 3.93 -15.47
N LYS A 100 -9.50 5.02 -14.70
CA LYS A 100 -9.12 6.34 -15.21
C LYS A 100 -7.70 6.32 -15.76
N CYS A 101 -6.73 5.83 -15.00
CA CYS A 101 -5.35 5.72 -15.46
C CYS A 101 -5.25 4.87 -16.74
N CYS A 102 -5.92 3.73 -16.80
CA CYS A 102 -5.92 2.87 -18.00
C CYS A 102 -6.59 3.50 -19.22
N SER A 103 -7.55 4.42 -19.03
CA SER A 103 -8.19 5.14 -20.14
C SER A 103 -7.29 6.20 -20.77
N GLU A 104 -6.28 6.68 -20.03
CA GLU A 104 -5.29 7.65 -20.50
C GLU A 104 -4.11 6.96 -21.21
N LEU A 105 -4.04 5.63 -21.18
CA LEU A 105 -2.98 4.83 -21.79
C LEU A 105 -3.48 4.20 -23.10
N ASP A 106 -2.59 4.09 -24.09
CA ASP A 106 -2.87 3.40 -25.35
C ASP A 106 -2.73 1.87 -25.21
N LEU A 107 -3.68 1.28 -24.48
CA LEU A 107 -3.74 -0.16 -24.28
C LEU A 107 -4.64 -0.78 -25.33
N LYS A 108 -4.22 -1.92 -25.90
CA LYS A 108 -5.01 -2.66 -26.92
C LYS A 108 -6.43 -2.99 -26.44
N GLU A 109 -6.58 -3.38 -25.17
CA GLU A 109 -7.89 -3.62 -24.54
C GLU A 109 -7.90 -3.21 -23.04
N PRO A 110 -8.07 -1.92 -22.72
CA PRO A 110 -7.88 -1.40 -21.36
C PRO A 110 -8.87 -2.00 -20.35
N ARG A 111 -10.13 -2.21 -20.77
CA ARG A 111 -11.24 -2.68 -19.93
C ARG A 111 -11.21 -4.19 -19.65
N LEU A 112 -10.53 -4.96 -20.51
CA LEU A 112 -10.44 -6.42 -20.38
C LEU A 112 -9.15 -6.84 -19.68
N ILE A 113 -8.06 -6.10 -19.85
CA ILE A 113 -6.73 -6.53 -19.40
C ILE A 113 -6.43 -6.10 -17.95
N ILE A 114 -6.76 -4.87 -17.55
CA ILE A 114 -6.33 -4.30 -16.26
C ILE A 114 -7.53 -4.09 -15.32
N THR A 115 -7.81 -5.08 -14.47
CA THR A 115 -8.68 -4.94 -13.29
C THR A 115 -7.84 -5.07 -12.02
N SER A 116 -8.31 -4.56 -10.89
CA SER A 116 -7.59 -4.69 -9.61
C SER A 116 -7.21 -6.14 -9.30
N THR A 117 -8.10 -7.10 -9.62
CA THR A 117 -7.84 -8.53 -9.44
C THR A 117 -6.82 -9.07 -10.43
N LYS A 118 -6.93 -8.73 -11.73
CA LYS A 118 -5.97 -9.20 -12.75
C LYS A 118 -4.58 -8.63 -12.52
N LEU A 119 -4.49 -7.35 -12.17
CA LEU A 119 -3.23 -6.69 -11.82
C LEU A 119 -2.58 -7.35 -10.60
N ARG A 120 -3.36 -7.59 -9.54
CA ARG A 120 -2.85 -8.31 -8.36
C ARG A 120 -2.36 -9.72 -8.70
N LYS A 121 -3.10 -10.47 -9.54
CA LYS A 121 -2.70 -11.81 -10.00
C LYS A 121 -1.40 -11.74 -10.79
N TYR A 122 -1.30 -10.81 -11.73
CA TYR A 122 -0.10 -10.61 -12.53
C TYR A 122 1.13 -10.29 -11.67
N ILE A 123 1.02 -9.33 -10.74
CA ILE A 123 2.10 -8.99 -9.82
C ILE A 123 2.50 -10.21 -8.99
N ALA A 124 1.54 -10.99 -8.48
CA ALA A 124 1.84 -12.21 -7.72
C ALA A 124 2.59 -13.23 -8.58
N THR A 125 2.19 -13.45 -9.84
CA THR A 125 2.89 -14.35 -10.76
C THR A 125 4.30 -13.87 -11.05
N VAL A 126 4.48 -12.58 -11.32
CA VAL A 126 5.81 -12.00 -11.58
C VAL A 126 6.72 -12.16 -10.38
N VAL A 127 6.23 -11.84 -9.17
CA VAL A 127 6.98 -12.03 -7.92
C VAL A 127 7.32 -13.50 -7.70
N GLN A 128 6.38 -14.42 -7.94
CA GLN A 128 6.63 -15.86 -7.85
C GLN A 128 7.74 -16.32 -8.80
N VAL A 129 7.71 -15.86 -10.06
CA VAL A 129 8.76 -16.18 -11.05
C VAL A 129 10.13 -15.67 -10.61
N PHE A 130 10.19 -14.49 -9.98
CA PHE A 130 11.43 -13.95 -9.43
C PHE A 130 11.93 -14.67 -8.16
N ASP A 131 11.05 -15.38 -7.46
CA ASP A 131 11.37 -16.12 -6.23
C ASP A 131 11.80 -17.57 -6.51
N LEU A 132 11.71 -18.02 -7.77
CA LEU A 132 12.20 -19.33 -8.17
C LEU A 132 13.72 -19.38 -8.03
N LYS A 133 14.22 -20.37 -7.28
CA LYS A 133 15.66 -20.66 -7.19
C LYS A 133 16.08 -21.48 -8.41
N GLU A 134 17.34 -21.35 -8.84
CA GLU A 134 17.89 -22.04 -10.03
C GLU A 134 17.64 -23.56 -10.04
N THR A 135 17.46 -24.19 -8.87
CA THR A 135 17.20 -25.63 -8.71
C THR A 135 15.75 -26.08 -8.97
N GLU A 136 14.83 -25.18 -9.32
CA GLU A 136 13.42 -25.51 -9.60
C GLU A 136 13.04 -25.35 -11.08
N ILE A 137 14.03 -25.12 -11.95
CA ILE A 137 13.87 -24.90 -13.40
C ILE A 137 14.19 -26.17 -14.23
N ASP A 138 14.59 -27.27 -13.58
CA ASP A 138 14.78 -28.59 -14.23
C ASP A 138 13.52 -29.48 -14.18
#